data_AF-A0A1Z5JN56-F1
#
_entry.id   AF-A0A1Z5JN56-F1
#
_cell.length_a   1.000
_cell.length_b   1.000
_cell.length_c   1.000
_cell.angle_alpha   90.00
_cell.angle_beta   90.00
_cell.angle_gamma   90.00
#
_symmetry.space_group_name_H-M   'P 1'
#
loop_
_entity.id
_entity.type
_entity.pdbx_description
1 polymer ?
#
loop_
_entity_poly.entity_id
_entity_poly.type
_entity_poly.pdbx_seq_one_letter_code
_entity_poly.pdbx_strand_id
1 'polypeptide(L)'
;MICFYRTLGSAPVTARSRAFSQAAKNIKAGVNAAKDAKAPGKFASFTKEHPFAFQLIVATVKTSAADLVVQTVAEGKQLSEVDWRRNGIFVVFGFVYLGGFQYWLMVTQYRRWFPTMDTFAKMSLIDKFKYPAGMLDAAKMVLFDVIVHLPMMYFPTYYMVKESVGGSSWNPVDWAHDGITKYSKNMKEDLTAMIQLWGPSDCVQFILPVHIRMPFRHIVSFFWTAYVSFTRGQIKAAEDAGTN
;
A
#
# COMPACT_ATOMS: atom_id res chain seq x y z
N MET A 1 -43.59 3.04 42.25
CA MET A 1 -43.31 1.60 42.39
C MET A 1 -44.21 0.85 41.41
N ILE A 2 -43.76 0.63 40.16
CA ILE A 2 -44.48 -0.16 39.15
C ILE A 2 -43.42 -1.01 38.44
N CYS A 3 -43.46 -2.32 38.66
CA CYS A 3 -42.53 -3.30 38.11
C CYS A 3 -43.29 -4.19 37.13
N PHE A 4 -42.97 -4.09 35.84
CA PHE A 4 -43.46 -4.98 34.79
C PHE A 4 -42.51 -6.19 34.69
N TYR A 5 -42.92 -7.35 35.22
CA TYR A 5 -42.27 -8.63 34.91
C TYR A 5 -42.98 -9.26 33.71
N ARG A 6 -42.31 -9.27 32.56
CA ARG A 6 -42.77 -9.93 31.33
C ARG A 6 -42.30 -11.38 31.32
N THR A 7 -43.25 -12.31 31.33
CA THR A 7 -43.04 -13.76 31.24
C THR A 7 -42.48 -14.16 29.87
N LEU A 8 -41.34 -14.85 29.86
CA LEU A 8 -40.79 -15.54 28.69
C LEU A 8 -41.43 -16.93 28.59
N GLY A 9 -42.32 -17.11 27.61
CA GLY A 9 -42.91 -18.41 27.29
C GLY A 9 -41.89 -19.34 26.61
N SER A 10 -41.79 -20.57 27.09
CA SER A 10 -40.99 -21.64 26.50
C SER A 10 -41.64 -22.16 25.21
N ALA A 11 -40.94 -22.05 24.08
CA ALA A 11 -41.41 -22.59 22.81
C ALA A 11 -41.40 -24.14 22.83
N PRO A 12 -42.39 -24.82 22.19
CA PRO A 12 -42.50 -26.27 22.20
C PRO A 12 -41.32 -26.97 21.49
N VAL A 13 -40.88 -28.10 22.04
CA VAL A 13 -39.69 -28.89 21.63
C VAL A 13 -39.67 -29.22 20.13
N THR A 14 -40.84 -29.38 19.50
CA THR A 14 -41.01 -29.65 18.07
C THR A 14 -40.64 -28.46 17.16
N ALA A 15 -40.82 -27.22 17.62
CA ALA A 15 -40.41 -26.01 16.88
C ALA A 15 -38.88 -25.86 16.88
N ARG A 16 -38.22 -26.24 17.98
CA ARG A 16 -36.76 -26.18 18.10
C ARG A 16 -36.07 -27.22 17.20
N SER A 17 -36.62 -28.43 17.11
CA SER A 17 -36.14 -29.49 16.21
C SER A 17 -36.22 -29.09 14.73
N ARG A 18 -37.32 -28.48 14.30
CA ARG A 18 -37.47 -27.97 12.92
C ARG A 18 -36.52 -26.83 12.62
N ALA A 19 -36.29 -25.92 13.56
CA ALA A 19 -35.34 -24.81 13.41
C ALA A 19 -33.89 -25.31 13.23
N PHE A 20 -33.47 -26.32 14.00
CA PHE A 20 -32.15 -26.95 13.83
C PHE A 20 -32.01 -27.70 12.50
N SER A 21 -33.05 -28.44 12.08
CA SER A 21 -33.04 -29.14 10.79
C SER A 21 -32.97 -28.16 9.60
N GLN A 22 -33.71 -27.05 9.68
CA GLN A 22 -33.68 -26.00 8.67
C GLN A 22 -32.33 -25.27 8.64
N ALA A 23 -31.74 -24.97 9.80
CA ALA A 23 -30.40 -24.39 9.89
C ALA A 23 -29.33 -25.32 9.29
N ALA A 24 -29.39 -26.63 9.56
CA ALA A 24 -28.46 -27.61 9.00
C ALA A 24 -28.59 -27.74 7.47
N LYS A 25 -29.82 -27.67 6.94
CA LYS A 25 -30.07 -27.64 5.48
C LYS A 25 -29.53 -26.37 4.84
N ASN A 26 -29.74 -25.21 5.46
CA ASN A 26 -29.24 -23.93 4.98
C ASN A 26 -27.70 -23.87 5.00
N ILE A 27 -27.05 -24.46 6.01
CA ILE A 27 -25.59 -24.57 6.09
C ILE A 27 -25.06 -25.48 4.97
N LYS A 28 -25.68 -26.64 4.74
CA LYS A 28 -25.28 -27.53 3.62
C LYS A 28 -25.47 -26.88 2.26
N ALA A 29 -26.57 -26.13 2.06
CA ALA A 29 -26.80 -25.37 0.84
C ALA A 29 -25.76 -24.27 0.63
N GLY A 30 -25.37 -23.55 1.69
CA GLY A 30 -24.30 -22.54 1.65
C GLY A 30 -22.92 -23.14 1.35
N VAL A 31 -22.62 -24.33 1.88
CA VAL A 31 -21.36 -25.05 1.60
C VAL A 31 -21.29 -25.55 0.15
N ASN A 32 -22.41 -25.98 -0.43
CA ASN A 32 -22.46 -26.38 -1.82
C ASN A 32 -22.37 -25.17 -2.78
N ALA A 33 -23.05 -24.06 -2.46
CA ALA A 33 -22.93 -22.81 -3.21
C ALA A 33 -21.50 -22.23 -3.19
N ALA A 34 -20.74 -22.44 -2.11
CA ALA A 34 -19.33 -22.07 -2.02
C ALA A 34 -18.40 -22.97 -2.86
N LYS A 35 -18.81 -24.22 -3.11
CA LYS A 35 -18.10 -25.15 -4.02
C LYS A 35 -18.37 -24.84 -5.49
N ASP A 36 -19.53 -24.23 -5.79
CA ASP A 36 -19.92 -23.82 -7.14
C ASP A 36 -19.42 -22.41 -7.54
N ALA A 37 -18.53 -21.81 -6.73
CA ALA A 37 -17.88 -20.56 -7.08
C ALA A 37 -17.12 -20.72 -8.41
N LYS A 38 -17.65 -20.07 -9.47
CA LYS A 38 -17.07 -20.01 -10.82
C LYS A 38 -15.54 -19.91 -10.78
N ALA A 39 -14.89 -20.66 -11.67
CA ALA A 39 -13.46 -20.57 -11.90
C ALA A 39 -13.00 -19.09 -11.92
N PRO A 40 -11.90 -18.74 -11.24
CA PRO A 40 -11.44 -17.36 -11.19
C PRO A 40 -11.28 -16.85 -12.63
N GLY A 41 -11.95 -15.75 -12.96
CA GLY A 41 -11.83 -15.15 -14.29
C GLY A 41 -10.37 -14.88 -14.65
N LYS A 42 -10.05 -14.80 -15.95
CA LYS A 42 -8.66 -14.66 -16.46
C LYS A 42 -7.81 -13.60 -15.74
N PHE A 43 -8.44 -12.55 -15.22
CA PHE A 43 -7.76 -11.53 -14.41
C PHE A 43 -7.31 -12.07 -13.05
N ALA A 44 -8.19 -12.78 -12.34
CA ALA A 44 -7.89 -13.37 -11.03
C ALA A 44 -6.92 -14.56 -11.13
N SER A 45 -6.81 -15.23 -12.29
CA SER A 45 -5.75 -16.21 -12.53
C SER A 45 -4.41 -15.53 -12.76
N PHE A 46 -4.35 -14.47 -13.59
CA PHE A 46 -3.12 -13.70 -13.84
C PHE A 46 -2.49 -13.14 -12.56
N THR A 47 -3.28 -12.56 -11.66
CA THR A 47 -2.74 -12.01 -10.40
C THR A 47 -2.12 -13.07 -9.48
N LYS A 48 -2.59 -14.32 -9.57
CA LYS A 48 -2.06 -15.45 -8.80
C LYS A 48 -0.84 -16.09 -9.47
N GLU A 49 -0.87 -16.21 -10.79
CA GLU A 49 0.19 -16.85 -11.59
C GLU A 49 1.40 -15.94 -11.78
N HIS A 50 1.18 -14.62 -11.87
CA HIS A 50 2.22 -13.62 -12.12
C HIS A 50 2.19 -12.46 -11.10
N PRO A 51 2.29 -12.74 -9.78
CA PRO A 51 2.12 -11.72 -8.74
C PRO A 51 3.18 -10.61 -8.79
N PHE A 52 4.41 -10.93 -9.22
CA PHE A 52 5.47 -9.94 -9.39
C PHE A 52 5.19 -9.00 -10.58
N ALA A 53 4.83 -9.54 -11.74
CA ALA A 53 4.50 -8.74 -12.91
C ALA A 53 3.26 -7.87 -12.66
N PHE A 54 2.25 -8.43 -11.98
CA PHE A 54 1.10 -7.66 -11.56
C PHE A 54 1.48 -6.49 -10.65
N GLN A 55 2.33 -6.72 -9.64
CA GLN A 55 2.81 -5.65 -8.77
C GLN A 55 3.57 -4.57 -9.54
N LEU A 56 4.46 -4.94 -10.45
CA LEU A 56 5.19 -3.99 -11.31
C LEU A 56 4.21 -3.09 -12.06
N ILE A 57 3.25 -3.68 -12.77
CA ILE A 57 2.26 -2.95 -13.57
C ILE A 57 1.44 -2.01 -12.68
N VAL A 58 0.88 -2.54 -11.58
CA VAL A 58 0.06 -1.73 -10.67
C VAL A 58 0.86 -0.59 -10.07
N ALA A 59 2.10 -0.84 -9.62
CA ALA A 59 2.94 0.19 -9.04
C ALA A 59 3.26 1.30 -10.04
N THR A 60 3.68 0.96 -11.26
CA THR A 60 3.99 1.92 -12.32
C THR A 60 2.78 2.74 -12.76
N VAL A 61 1.65 2.08 -13.04
CA VAL A 61 0.43 2.78 -13.47
C VAL A 61 -0.08 3.69 -12.36
N LYS A 62 -0.09 3.21 -11.11
CA LYS A 62 -0.54 3.99 -9.95
C LYS A 62 0.31 5.25 -9.75
N THR A 63 1.63 5.15 -9.82
CA THR A 63 2.49 6.34 -9.61
C THR A 63 2.38 7.35 -10.75
N SER A 64 2.32 6.89 -12.00
CA SER A 64 2.07 7.76 -13.14
C SER A 64 0.71 8.46 -13.03
N ALA A 65 -0.35 7.72 -12.69
CA ALA A 65 -1.69 8.27 -12.51
C ALA A 65 -1.76 9.26 -11.35
N ALA A 66 -1.10 9.00 -10.22
CA ALA A 66 -1.07 9.91 -9.10
C ALA A 66 -0.43 11.26 -9.49
N ASP A 67 0.67 11.24 -10.24
CA ASP A 67 1.31 12.45 -10.73
C ASP A 67 0.45 13.19 -11.77
N LEU A 68 -0.19 12.47 -12.71
CA LEU A 68 -1.10 13.10 -13.67
C LEU A 68 -2.27 13.79 -12.97
N VAL A 69 -2.86 13.16 -11.95
CA VAL A 69 -3.93 13.78 -11.14
C VAL A 69 -3.43 15.05 -10.46
N VAL A 70 -2.22 15.05 -9.91
CA VAL A 70 -1.65 16.27 -9.31
C VAL A 70 -1.49 17.36 -10.37
N GLN A 71 -0.90 17.05 -11.51
CA GLN A 71 -0.67 18.02 -12.56
C GLN A 71 -1.98 18.60 -13.12
N THR A 72 -2.99 17.77 -13.40
CA THR A 72 -4.23 18.24 -14.04
C THR A 72 -5.26 18.78 -13.05
N VAL A 73 -5.36 18.19 -11.86
CA VAL A 73 -6.41 18.54 -10.88
C VAL A 73 -5.88 19.51 -9.83
N ALA A 74 -4.72 19.23 -9.22
CA ALA A 74 -4.20 20.07 -8.14
C ALA A 74 -3.48 21.32 -8.68
N GLU A 75 -2.78 21.20 -9.80
CA GLU A 75 -2.07 22.31 -10.47
C GLU A 75 -2.89 22.95 -11.59
N GLY A 76 -4.01 22.35 -12.00
CA GLY A 76 -4.92 22.90 -13.01
C GLY A 76 -4.40 22.88 -14.45
N LYS A 77 -3.37 22.07 -14.75
CA LYS A 77 -2.80 21.98 -16.09
C LYS A 77 -3.75 21.27 -17.06
N GLN A 78 -3.79 21.76 -18.29
CA GLN A 78 -4.40 21.03 -19.40
C GLN A 78 -3.53 19.83 -19.79
N LEU A 79 -4.11 18.83 -20.46
CA LEU A 79 -3.36 17.64 -20.90
C LEU A 79 -2.17 17.97 -21.80
N SER A 80 -2.24 19.07 -22.56
CA SER A 80 -1.14 19.58 -23.39
C SER A 80 0.01 20.19 -22.60
N GLU A 81 -0.21 20.56 -21.34
CA GLU A 81 0.75 21.23 -20.46
C GLU A 81 1.38 20.27 -19.45
N VAL A 82 1.03 18.98 -19.51
CA VAL A 82 1.58 17.94 -18.65
C VAL A 82 3.10 17.85 -18.85
N ASP A 83 3.83 17.94 -17.75
CA ASP A 83 5.26 17.67 -17.72
C ASP A 83 5.46 16.14 -17.72
N TRP A 84 5.66 15.59 -18.92
CA TRP A 84 5.93 14.17 -19.13
C TRP A 84 7.30 13.73 -18.59
N ARG A 85 8.25 14.66 -18.47
CA ARG A 85 9.56 14.37 -17.87
C ARG A 85 9.41 14.15 -16.37
N ARG A 86 8.62 14.99 -15.70
CA ARG A 86 8.20 14.78 -14.30
C ARG A 86 7.45 13.47 -14.14
N ASN A 87 6.49 13.17 -15.03
CA ASN A 87 5.77 11.90 -14.96
C ASN A 87 6.72 10.69 -15.10
N GLY A 88 7.75 10.82 -15.94
CA GLY A 88 8.84 9.86 -16.09
C GLY A 88 9.54 9.50 -14.76
N ILE A 89 9.74 10.46 -13.85
CA ILE A 89 10.30 10.21 -12.51
C ILE A 89 9.41 9.18 -11.78
N PHE A 90 8.11 9.40 -11.79
CA PHE A 90 7.13 8.54 -11.09
C PHE A 90 6.95 7.19 -11.78
N VAL A 91 7.07 7.11 -13.10
CA VAL A 91 7.07 5.85 -13.86
C VAL A 91 8.28 5.01 -13.48
N VAL A 92 9.49 5.58 -13.54
CA VAL A 92 10.75 4.88 -13.21
C VAL A 92 10.76 4.46 -11.74
N PHE A 93 10.42 5.37 -10.83
CA PHE A 93 10.35 5.08 -9.40
C PHE A 93 9.28 4.02 -9.08
N GLY A 94 8.11 4.12 -9.73
CA GLY A 94 7.02 3.15 -9.60
C GLY A 94 7.42 1.75 -10.07
N PHE A 95 8.11 1.64 -11.19
CA PHE A 95 8.57 0.37 -11.73
C PHE A 95 9.70 -0.23 -10.91
N VAL A 96 10.83 0.48 -10.78
CA VAL A 96 12.06 -0.05 -10.19
C VAL A 96 11.93 -0.21 -8.69
N TYR A 97 11.49 0.85 -7.99
CA TYR A 97 11.46 0.85 -6.53
C TYR A 97 10.19 0.19 -5.99
N LEU A 98 9.01 0.73 -6.31
CA LEU A 98 7.75 0.24 -5.72
C LEU A 98 7.29 -1.12 -6.28
N GLY A 99 7.58 -1.36 -7.56
CA GLY A 99 7.25 -2.61 -8.24
C GLY A 99 8.29 -3.69 -7.98
N GLY A 100 9.57 -3.37 -8.21
CA GLY A 100 10.69 -4.29 -8.04
C GLY A 100 11.14 -4.46 -6.59
N PHE A 101 11.87 -3.47 -6.08
CA PHE A 101 12.54 -3.54 -4.78
C PHE A 101 11.57 -3.75 -3.62
N GLN A 102 10.47 -2.99 -3.57
CA GLN A 102 9.50 -3.09 -2.48
C GLN A 102 8.79 -4.44 -2.48
N TYR A 103 8.52 -5.05 -3.65
CA TYR A 103 8.00 -6.42 -3.72
C TYR A 103 8.99 -7.40 -3.10
N TRP A 104 10.26 -7.34 -3.50
CA TRP A 104 11.30 -8.19 -2.92
C TRP A 104 11.39 -8.02 -1.40
N LEU A 105 11.42 -6.78 -0.91
CA LEU A 105 11.50 -6.47 0.52
C LEU A 105 10.30 -7.05 1.28
N MET A 106 9.07 -6.74 0.85
CA MET A 106 7.86 -7.11 1.58
C MET A 106 7.44 -8.58 1.42
N VAL A 107 7.69 -9.18 0.26
CA VAL A 107 7.27 -10.56 -0.03
C VAL A 107 8.36 -11.56 0.39
N THR A 108 9.63 -11.17 0.32
CA THR A 108 10.76 -12.07 0.62
C THR A 108 11.38 -11.77 1.98
N GLN A 109 11.81 -10.53 2.21
CA GLN A 109 12.58 -10.22 3.42
C GLN A 109 11.71 -10.14 4.67
N TYR A 110 10.54 -9.52 4.60
CA TYR A 110 9.64 -9.42 5.75
C TYR A 110 9.21 -10.82 6.25
N ARG A 111 8.99 -11.79 5.35
CA ARG A 111 8.72 -13.17 5.76
C ARG A 111 9.87 -13.82 6.53
N ARG A 112 11.11 -13.45 6.21
CA ARG A 112 12.32 -13.96 6.88
C ARG A 112 12.56 -13.26 8.22
N TRP A 113 12.36 -11.95 8.28
CA TRP A 113 12.62 -11.13 9.47
C TRP A 113 11.48 -11.17 10.50
N PHE A 114 10.25 -11.40 10.04
CA PHE A 114 9.03 -11.39 10.85
C PHE A 114 8.26 -12.70 10.64
N PRO A 115 8.72 -13.81 11.25
CA PRO A 115 8.24 -15.16 10.94
C PRO A 115 6.76 -15.37 11.25
N THR A 116 6.17 -14.55 12.11
CA THR A 116 4.74 -14.64 12.43
C THR A 116 3.84 -13.92 11.43
N MET A 117 4.39 -13.16 10.48
CA MET A 117 3.62 -12.27 9.58
C MET A 117 2.51 -13.00 8.80
N ASP A 118 2.81 -14.15 8.20
CA ASP A 118 1.85 -14.89 7.38
C ASP A 118 0.73 -15.50 8.24
N THR A 119 1.09 -16.04 9.41
CA THR A 119 0.13 -16.57 10.39
C THR A 119 -0.77 -15.45 10.91
N PHE A 120 -0.18 -14.31 11.31
CA PHE A 120 -0.88 -13.14 11.81
C PHE A 120 -1.81 -12.54 10.75
N ALA A 121 -1.42 -12.53 9.48
CA ALA A 121 -2.24 -12.01 8.39
C ALA A 121 -3.51 -12.82 8.11
N LYS A 122 -3.50 -14.13 8.45
CA LYS A 122 -4.61 -15.07 8.24
C LYS A 122 -5.60 -15.14 9.41
N MET A 123 -5.21 -14.64 10.58
CA MET A 123 -6.06 -14.64 11.78
C MET A 123 -7.23 -13.66 11.67
N SER A 124 -8.33 -13.95 12.39
CA SER A 124 -9.41 -12.99 12.60
C SER A 124 -8.91 -11.80 13.43
N LEU A 125 -9.56 -10.64 13.32
CA LEU A 125 -9.15 -9.45 14.09
C LEU A 125 -9.14 -9.71 15.60
N ILE A 126 -10.10 -10.48 16.12
CA ILE A 126 -10.21 -10.79 17.55
C ILE A 126 -9.04 -11.69 18.00
N ASP A 127 -8.65 -12.66 17.18
CA ASP A 127 -7.57 -13.59 17.52
C ASP A 127 -6.20 -12.92 17.49
N LYS A 128 -6.02 -11.89 16.65
CA LYS A 128 -4.79 -11.09 16.61
C LYS A 128 -4.48 -10.43 17.95
N PHE A 129 -5.50 -9.90 18.64
CA PHE A 129 -5.32 -9.30 19.97
C PHE A 129 -4.92 -10.32 21.04
N LYS A 130 -5.17 -11.60 20.80
CA LYS A 130 -4.79 -12.71 21.70
C LYS A 130 -3.45 -13.33 21.33
N TYR A 131 -2.77 -12.84 20.29
CA TYR A 131 -1.53 -13.40 19.77
C TYR A 131 -0.35 -12.42 19.91
N PRO A 132 0.30 -12.35 21.09
CA PRO A 132 1.30 -11.33 21.40
C PRO A 132 2.55 -11.40 20.50
N ALA A 133 2.94 -12.60 20.05
CA ALA A 133 4.07 -12.76 19.14
C ALA A 133 3.81 -12.08 17.78
N GLY A 134 2.61 -12.23 17.23
CA GLY A 134 2.21 -11.55 15.99
C GLY A 134 2.07 -10.04 16.14
N MET A 135 1.57 -9.58 17.28
CA MET A 135 1.51 -8.14 17.60
C MET A 135 2.92 -7.53 17.71
N LEU A 136 3.86 -8.24 18.33
CA LEU A 136 5.25 -7.79 18.45
C LEU A 136 5.91 -7.68 17.07
N ASP A 137 5.77 -8.69 16.21
CA ASP A 137 6.32 -8.62 14.85
C ASP A 137 5.60 -7.55 14.00
N ALA A 138 4.30 -7.34 14.18
CA ALA A 138 3.60 -6.21 13.56
C ALA A 138 4.18 -4.87 13.99
N ALA A 139 4.45 -4.67 15.28
CA ALA A 139 5.11 -3.47 15.78
C ALA A 139 6.52 -3.30 15.20
N LYS A 140 7.31 -4.38 15.10
CA LYS A 140 8.63 -4.32 14.45
C LYS A 140 8.53 -3.97 12.97
N MET A 141 7.54 -4.48 12.25
CA MET A 141 7.30 -4.13 10.84
C MET A 141 6.98 -2.64 10.69
N VAL A 142 6.11 -2.08 11.54
CA VAL A 142 5.83 -0.63 11.56
C VAL A 142 7.11 0.17 11.80
N LEU A 143 7.87 -0.18 12.85
CA LEU A 143 9.11 0.52 13.21
C LEU A 143 10.15 0.42 12.09
N PHE A 144 10.29 -0.74 11.46
CA PHE A 144 11.19 -0.89 10.33
C PHE A 144 10.75 -0.03 9.14
N ASP A 145 9.45 0.00 8.79
CA ASP A 145 8.96 0.81 7.67
C ASP A 145 9.25 2.29 7.91
N VAL A 146 8.89 2.81 9.09
CA VAL A 146 8.95 4.24 9.40
C VAL A 146 10.33 4.76 9.80
N ILE A 147 11.23 3.93 10.31
CA ILE A 147 12.56 4.36 10.80
C ILE A 147 13.68 3.98 9.83
N VAL A 148 13.53 2.84 9.13
CA VAL A 148 14.60 2.29 8.28
C VAL A 148 14.24 2.38 6.82
N HIS A 149 13.19 1.69 6.39
CA HIS A 149 12.86 1.57 4.97
C HIS A 149 12.55 2.92 4.33
N LEU A 150 11.61 3.67 4.89
CA LEU A 150 11.20 4.95 4.29
C LEU A 150 12.31 6.02 4.39
N PRO A 151 12.95 6.25 5.56
CA PRO A 151 13.98 7.28 5.68
C PRO A 151 15.29 6.94 4.97
N MET A 152 15.73 5.69 4.98
CA MET A 152 17.08 5.30 4.55
C MET A 152 17.12 4.63 3.19
N MET A 153 15.97 4.18 2.65
CA MET A 153 15.91 3.51 1.35
C MET A 153 14.98 4.24 0.39
N TYR A 154 13.75 4.57 0.80
CA TYR A 154 12.74 5.17 -0.09
C TYR A 154 13.16 6.57 -0.51
N PHE A 155 13.39 7.48 0.44
CA PHE A 155 13.68 8.87 0.12
C PHE A 155 15.00 9.04 -0.64
N PRO A 156 16.14 8.46 -0.21
CA PRO A 156 17.37 8.53 -0.98
C PRO A 156 17.18 8.04 -2.41
N THR A 157 16.50 6.90 -2.60
CA THR A 157 16.26 6.36 -3.95
C THR A 157 15.33 7.26 -4.77
N TYR A 158 14.28 7.82 -4.16
CA TYR A 158 13.38 8.75 -4.86
C TYR A 158 14.13 9.97 -5.37
N TYR A 159 14.95 10.60 -4.52
CA TYR A 159 15.73 11.76 -4.93
C TYR A 159 16.80 11.41 -5.97
N MET A 160 17.45 10.25 -5.87
CA MET A 160 18.36 9.77 -6.91
C MET A 160 17.65 9.54 -8.26
N VAL A 161 16.47 8.92 -8.25
CA VAL A 161 15.68 8.72 -9.47
C VAL A 161 15.26 10.07 -10.06
N LYS A 162 14.85 11.02 -9.20
CA LYS A 162 14.53 12.38 -9.62
C LYS A 162 15.70 13.04 -10.34
N GLU A 163 16.93 12.92 -9.83
CA GLU A 163 18.11 13.46 -10.51
C GLU A 163 18.46 12.68 -11.79
N SER A 164 18.28 11.37 -11.81
CA SER A 164 18.57 10.57 -13.01
C SER A 164 17.66 10.88 -14.20
N VAL A 165 16.40 11.25 -13.94
CA VAL A 165 15.41 11.54 -14.99
C VAL A 165 15.29 13.04 -15.25
N GLY A 166 15.24 13.84 -14.18
CA GLY A 166 15.01 15.28 -14.22
C GLY A 166 16.28 16.14 -14.20
N GLY A 167 17.43 15.58 -13.83
CA GLY A 167 18.70 16.31 -13.74
C GLY A 167 19.34 16.58 -15.10
N SER A 168 20.44 17.33 -15.09
CA SER A 168 21.23 17.66 -16.29
C SER A 168 22.41 16.73 -16.52
N SER A 169 22.86 16.02 -15.48
CA SER A 169 23.99 15.08 -15.58
C SER A 169 23.54 13.69 -16.04
N TRP A 170 24.42 13.00 -16.77
CA TRP A 170 24.29 11.57 -17.11
C TRP A 170 25.17 10.67 -16.24
N ASN A 171 25.90 11.25 -15.27
CA ASN A 171 26.79 10.52 -14.38
C ASN A 171 26.03 10.05 -13.12
N PRO A 172 25.97 8.74 -12.82
CA PRO A 172 25.31 8.23 -11.62
C PRO A 172 25.84 8.77 -10.29
N VAL A 173 27.11 9.17 -10.23
CA VAL A 173 27.71 9.78 -9.03
C VAL A 173 27.06 11.12 -8.73
N ASP A 174 26.78 11.92 -9.76
CA ASP A 174 26.13 13.22 -9.61
C ASP A 174 24.69 13.03 -9.15
N TRP A 175 23.97 12.03 -9.69
CA TRP A 175 22.61 11.71 -9.23
C TRP A 175 22.56 11.33 -7.76
N ALA A 176 23.54 10.55 -7.29
CA ALA A 176 23.68 10.17 -5.89
C ALA A 176 23.96 11.40 -5.02
N HIS A 177 24.96 12.19 -5.40
CA HIS A 177 25.37 13.38 -4.67
C HIS A 177 24.24 14.42 -4.57
N ASP A 178 23.63 14.77 -5.69
CA ASP A 178 22.60 15.80 -5.77
C ASP A 178 21.29 15.31 -5.13
N GLY A 179 20.96 14.04 -5.33
CA GLY A 179 19.81 13.40 -4.71
C GLY A 179 19.90 13.40 -3.19
N ILE A 180 21.03 12.95 -2.63
CA ILE A 180 21.27 12.94 -1.17
C ILE A 180 21.33 14.36 -0.61
N THR A 181 21.92 15.30 -1.34
CA THR A 181 21.97 16.72 -0.93
C THR A 181 20.56 17.31 -0.85
N LYS A 182 19.70 17.05 -1.85
CA LYS A 182 18.30 17.51 -1.84
C LYS A 182 17.48 16.82 -0.76
N TYR A 183 17.66 15.52 -0.57
CA TYR A 183 17.02 14.80 0.52
C TYR A 183 17.39 15.39 1.88
N SER A 184 18.69 15.60 2.15
CA SER A 184 19.17 16.17 3.41
C SER A 184 18.54 17.52 3.73
N LYS A 185 18.31 18.37 2.72
CA LYS A 185 17.65 19.67 2.89
C LYS A 185 16.16 19.55 3.23
N ASN A 186 15.48 18.58 2.63
CA ASN A 186 14.03 18.38 2.80
C ASN A 186 13.68 17.36 3.90
N MET A 187 14.69 16.74 4.53
CA MET A 187 14.53 15.56 5.38
C MET A 187 13.51 15.78 6.49
N LYS A 188 13.54 16.93 7.17
CA LYS A 188 12.61 17.21 8.28
C LYS A 188 11.14 17.18 7.81
N GLU A 189 10.85 17.87 6.71
CA GLU A 189 9.49 17.98 6.17
C GLU A 189 9.01 16.64 5.62
N ASP A 190 9.88 15.98 4.85
CA ASP A 190 9.61 14.70 4.22
C ASP A 190 9.36 13.60 5.26
N LEU A 191 10.21 13.51 6.29
CA LEU A 191 10.04 12.54 7.38
C LEU A 191 8.83 12.85 8.25
N THR A 192 8.52 14.13 8.50
CA THR A 192 7.34 14.51 9.27
C THR A 192 6.06 14.09 8.54
N ALA A 193 5.93 14.45 7.27
CA ALA A 193 4.77 14.08 6.45
C ALA A 193 4.66 12.56 6.28
N MET A 194 5.79 11.88 6.08
CA MET A 194 5.85 10.43 5.99
C MET A 194 5.38 9.76 7.28
N ILE A 195 5.84 10.19 8.45
CA ILE A 195 5.46 9.57 9.74
C ILE A 195 3.98 9.83 10.03
N GLN A 196 3.49 11.02 9.73
CA GLN A 196 2.08 11.36 9.92
C GLN A 196 1.14 10.50 9.06
N LEU A 197 1.57 10.10 7.86
CA LEU A 197 0.77 9.25 6.98
C LEU A 197 1.01 7.75 7.25
N TRP A 198 2.27 7.31 7.16
CA TRP A 198 2.63 5.89 7.18
C TRP A 198 2.63 5.29 8.58
N GLY A 199 2.97 6.04 9.63
CA GLY A 199 2.90 5.56 11.01
C GLY A 199 1.51 4.98 11.37
N PRO A 200 0.42 5.77 11.31
CA PRO A 200 -0.91 5.24 11.57
C PRO A 200 -1.38 4.25 10.50
N SER A 201 -1.04 4.48 9.23
CA SER A 201 -1.45 3.58 8.14
C SER A 201 -0.85 2.19 8.30
N ASP A 202 0.42 2.06 8.68
CA ASP A 202 1.07 0.76 8.87
C ASP A 202 0.52 0.02 10.08
N CYS A 203 0.23 0.73 11.18
CA CYS A 203 -0.48 0.15 12.33
C CYS A 203 -1.80 -0.50 11.91
N VAL A 204 -2.57 0.14 11.01
CA VAL A 204 -3.80 -0.43 10.45
C VAL A 204 -3.47 -1.57 9.48
N GLN A 205 -2.60 -1.32 8.50
CA GLN A 205 -2.23 -2.24 7.42
C GLN A 205 -1.79 -3.61 7.94
N PHE A 206 -0.95 -3.66 8.97
CA PHE A 206 -0.43 -4.92 9.50
C PHE A 206 -1.48 -5.69 10.31
N ILE A 207 -2.52 -5.03 10.81
CA ILE A 207 -3.65 -5.67 11.50
C ILE A 207 -4.74 -6.12 10.51
N LEU A 208 -4.83 -5.54 9.32
CA LEU A 208 -5.85 -5.93 8.33
C LEU A 208 -5.71 -7.40 7.86
N PRO A 209 -6.82 -8.03 7.44
CA PRO A 209 -6.79 -9.32 6.76
C PRO A 209 -5.94 -9.28 5.49
N VAL A 210 -5.28 -10.40 5.16
CA VAL A 210 -4.32 -10.49 4.04
C VAL A 210 -4.85 -9.95 2.70
N HIS A 211 -6.13 -10.16 2.40
CA HIS A 211 -6.75 -9.74 1.13
C HIS A 211 -7.06 -8.23 1.07
N ILE A 212 -7.15 -7.55 2.23
CA ILE A 212 -7.41 -6.10 2.32
C ILE A 212 -6.10 -5.32 2.46
N ARG A 213 -5.08 -5.94 3.05
CA ARG A 213 -3.78 -5.31 3.32
C ARG A 213 -3.17 -4.65 2.07
N MET A 214 -3.12 -5.37 0.96
CA MET A 214 -2.54 -4.87 -0.29
C MET A 214 -3.37 -3.73 -0.90
N PRO A 215 -4.71 -3.88 -1.12
CA PRO A 215 -5.55 -2.76 -1.56
C PRO A 215 -5.42 -1.52 -0.69
N PHE A 216 -5.45 -1.66 0.64
CA PHE A 216 -5.29 -0.54 1.57
C PHE A 216 -3.94 0.16 1.37
N ARG A 217 -2.84 -0.59 1.29
CA ARG A 217 -1.50 -0.03 1.03
C ARG A 217 -1.46 0.74 -0.29
N HIS A 218 -2.06 0.22 -1.36
CA HIS A 218 -2.08 0.90 -2.65
C HIS A 218 -2.85 2.23 -2.61
N ILE A 219 -3.95 2.29 -1.86
CA ILE A 219 -4.74 3.52 -1.68
C ILE A 219 -3.91 4.57 -0.92
N VAL A 220 -3.37 4.21 0.25
CA VAL A 220 -2.50 5.12 1.03
C VAL A 220 -1.31 5.56 0.19
N SER A 221 -0.70 4.63 -0.54
CA SER A 221 0.44 4.91 -1.41
C SER A 221 0.08 5.81 -2.58
N PHE A 222 -1.14 5.76 -3.12
CA PHE A 222 -1.57 6.67 -4.17
C PHE A 222 -1.58 8.12 -3.67
N PHE A 223 -2.19 8.36 -2.51
CA PHE A 223 -2.20 9.70 -1.89
C PHE A 223 -0.81 10.16 -1.48
N TRP A 224 0.02 9.26 -0.94
CA TRP A 224 1.43 9.56 -0.66
C TRP A 224 2.19 9.98 -1.92
N THR A 225 2.02 9.24 -3.02
CA THR A 225 2.66 9.59 -4.30
C THR A 225 2.15 10.91 -4.84
N ALA A 226 0.85 11.20 -4.72
CA ALA A 226 0.30 12.50 -5.09
C ALA A 226 0.91 13.63 -4.25
N TYR A 227 1.03 13.44 -2.93
CA TYR A 227 1.70 14.41 -2.05
C TYR A 227 3.16 14.66 -2.46
N VAL A 228 3.93 13.59 -2.71
CA VAL A 228 5.33 13.70 -3.14
C VAL A 228 5.44 14.35 -4.52
N SER A 229 4.53 14.04 -5.44
CA SER A 229 4.44 14.71 -6.74
C SER A 229 4.19 16.21 -6.58
N PHE A 230 3.23 16.60 -5.75
CA PHE A 230 2.90 18.00 -5.53
C PHE A 230 4.06 18.78 -4.89
N THR A 231 4.69 18.21 -3.86
CA THR A 231 5.70 18.93 -3.06
C THR A 231 7.11 18.82 -3.63
N ARG A 232 7.43 17.70 -4.31
CA ARG A 232 8.79 17.34 -4.75
C ARG A 232 8.86 16.96 -6.23
N GLY A 233 7.78 16.93 -6.99
CA GLY A 233 7.78 16.48 -8.39
C GLY A 233 8.34 17.50 -9.38
N GLN A 234 8.33 18.79 -9.04
CA GLN A 234 8.79 19.84 -9.95
C GLN A 234 10.27 19.67 -10.33
N ILE A 235 10.54 19.72 -11.63
CA ILE A 235 11.88 19.78 -12.21
C ILE A 235 12.18 21.26 -12.44
N LYS A 236 13.30 21.77 -11.94
CA LYS A 236 13.71 23.14 -12.27
C LYS A 236 14.01 23.16 -13.77
N ALA A 237 13.41 24.09 -14.50
CA ALA A 237 13.83 24.36 -15.87
C ALA A 237 15.34 24.63 -15.83
N ALA A 238 16.09 23.98 -16.72
CA ALA A 238 17.45 24.43 -16.98
C ALA A 238 17.30 25.85 -17.51
N GLU A 239 17.68 26.86 -16.72
CA GLU A 239 17.91 28.19 -17.28
C GLU A 239 18.87 28.00 -18.45
N ASP A 240 18.45 28.53 -19.60
CA ASP A 240 19.11 28.37 -20.88
C ASP A 240 20.62 28.61 -20.74
N ALA A 241 21.39 27.53 -20.83
CA ALA A 241 22.80 27.58 -21.16
C ALA A 241 22.92 28.07 -22.61
N GLY A 242 22.71 29.37 -22.83
CA GLY A 242 22.45 29.90 -24.16
C GLY A 242 22.31 31.41 -24.26
N THR A 243 23.04 32.19 -23.47
CA THR A 243 23.44 33.56 -23.88
C THR A 243 24.94 33.72 -23.66
N ASN A 244 25.70 33.30 -24.66
CA ASN A 244 27.00 33.89 -25.01
C ASN A 244 26.79 34.70 -26.28
#